data_AF-A0A3D8TC89-F1
#
_entry.id   AF-A0A3D8TC89-F1
#
_cell.length_a   1.000
_cell.length_b   1.000
_cell.length_c   1.000
_cell.angle_alpha   90.00
_cell.angle_beta   90.00
_cell.angle_gamma   90.00
#
_symmetry.space_group_name_H-M   'P 1'
#
loop_
_entity.id
_entity.type
_entity.pdbx_description
1 polymer ?
#
loop_
_entity_poly.entity_id
_entity_poly.type
_entity_poly.pdbx_seq_one_letter_code
_entity_poly.pdbx_strand_id
1 'polypeptide(L)'
;MSSSTFGQEASMSSSSSNRSVVKEGAKVEDMYCLRKDEIARRLSRAGILYKDSFLKHELQALWALASLGLIGMDGNPSVSFVDKVAAWCKMLVSEQLEVLTSRGLSNVGTKWDHVETLIRAELETAEAVLAKLELNASRASEEALPHYTVVNLLLATTFAETVRSGNTTLLPNCPFATAQALRNCLNRLQCFATAQALAQSMSLPESDIHGRLLHWLCAQFGQQIEPASGSFHITGMPRDVQQFVLTQPTAALQARFMNAKLGANGRSCVLYHGTPLSNLRSIISTGFIPAYDVSHGRGLFLAEDPSISYWYATMRPVMEEWRNTPFASFGAILGCEVSGNGRPISPHIHCVNVLSSVMVRYIFLVTPGRQMQLPGGSTLLEAMRAGISAINKRLG
;
A
#
# COMPACT_ATOMS: atom_id res chain seq x y z
N MET A 1 21.15 33.31 47.66
CA MET A 1 20.20 32.23 47.30
C MET A 1 20.22 32.11 45.79
N SER A 2 21.04 31.19 45.31
CA SER A 2 21.39 31.02 43.90
C SER A 2 20.52 29.89 43.34
N SER A 3 19.69 30.18 42.35
CA SER A 3 18.86 29.18 41.66
C SER A 3 19.41 29.03 40.23
N SER A 4 20.12 27.92 40.01
CA SER A 4 20.57 27.46 38.71
C SER A 4 19.51 26.53 38.11
N THR A 5 18.91 26.92 37.00
CA THR A 5 17.97 26.05 36.26
C THR A 5 18.76 25.35 35.15
N PHE A 6 18.91 24.02 35.30
CA PHE A 6 19.51 23.13 34.32
C PHE A 6 18.61 23.02 33.08
N GLY A 7 19.17 23.30 31.90
CA GLY A 7 18.59 22.93 30.62
C GLY A 7 18.90 21.46 30.32
N GLN A 8 17.87 20.66 30.07
CA GLN A 8 18.01 19.34 29.45
C GLN A 8 17.59 19.45 27.99
N GLU A 9 18.57 19.35 27.10
CA GLU A 9 18.36 19.09 25.67
C GLU A 9 17.90 17.64 25.49
N ALA A 10 16.65 17.45 25.09
CA ALA A 10 16.13 16.17 24.67
C ALA A 10 16.59 15.88 23.23
N SER A 11 17.67 15.11 23.09
CA SER A 11 18.09 14.46 21.85
C SER A 11 16.97 13.51 21.39
N MET A 12 16.17 13.93 20.41
CA MET A 12 15.21 13.07 19.73
C MET A 12 15.95 12.10 18.81
N SER A 13 16.12 10.87 19.26
CA SER A 13 16.56 9.75 18.41
C SER A 13 15.45 9.43 17.39
N SER A 14 15.74 9.65 16.11
CA SER A 14 14.88 9.21 15.01
C SER A 14 14.74 7.68 15.05
N SER A 15 13.54 7.18 15.31
CA SER A 15 13.20 5.76 15.23
C SER A 15 13.20 5.31 13.77
N SER A 16 14.34 4.82 13.29
CA SER A 16 14.41 4.11 12.03
C SER A 16 13.40 2.96 12.05
N SER A 17 12.51 2.92 11.06
CA SER A 17 11.65 1.78 10.80
C SER A 17 12.46 0.49 10.92
N ASN A 18 12.01 -0.45 11.76
CA ASN A 18 12.60 -1.79 11.93
C ASN A 18 12.50 -2.55 10.60
N ARG A 19 13.40 -2.25 9.67
CA ARG A 19 13.58 -2.97 8.43
C ARG A 19 14.04 -4.37 8.82
N SER A 20 13.38 -5.41 8.31
CA SER A 20 13.77 -6.80 8.54
C SER A 20 15.06 -7.09 7.76
N VAL A 21 16.19 -6.63 8.31
CA VAL A 21 17.52 -6.91 7.81
C VAL A 21 17.88 -8.33 8.21
N VAL A 22 18.28 -9.16 7.25
CA VAL A 22 18.82 -10.49 7.54
C VAL A 22 20.01 -10.31 8.49
N LYS A 23 19.99 -10.98 9.64
CA LYS A 23 21.10 -10.89 10.60
C LYS A 23 22.39 -11.34 9.93
N GLU A 24 23.40 -10.48 9.94
CA GLU A 24 24.71 -10.79 9.37
C GLU A 24 25.30 -12.02 10.08
N GLY A 25 25.64 -13.06 9.31
CA GLY A 25 26.10 -14.35 9.83
C GLY A 25 25.02 -15.38 10.20
N ALA A 26 23.73 -15.05 10.08
CA ALA A 26 22.67 -16.06 10.20
C ALA A 26 22.73 -17.04 9.03
N LYS A 27 22.55 -18.34 9.32
CA LYS A 27 22.54 -19.42 8.32
C LYS A 27 21.31 -20.29 8.47
N VAL A 28 20.85 -20.84 7.36
CA VAL A 28 19.85 -21.92 7.40
C VAL A 28 20.55 -23.18 7.91
N GLU A 29 20.20 -23.60 9.14
CA GLU A 29 20.73 -24.84 9.71
C GLU A 29 20.43 -26.04 8.81
N ASP A 30 21.20 -27.11 8.95
CA ASP A 30 21.04 -28.33 8.18
C ASP A 30 19.72 -29.05 8.54
N MET A 31 18.64 -28.73 7.83
CA MET A 31 17.27 -29.15 8.19
C MET A 31 16.89 -30.54 7.68
N TYR A 32 17.75 -31.20 6.91
CA TYR A 32 17.39 -32.47 6.27
C TYR A 32 17.12 -33.57 7.30
N CYS A 33 17.96 -33.62 8.33
CA CYS A 33 17.90 -34.59 9.44
C CYS A 33 16.74 -34.33 10.41
N LEU A 34 16.12 -33.15 10.37
CA LEU A 34 15.02 -32.83 11.28
C LEU A 34 13.74 -33.53 10.84
N ARG A 35 13.08 -34.21 11.77
CA ARG A 35 11.73 -34.74 11.57
C ARG A 35 10.70 -33.62 11.65
N LYS A 36 9.50 -33.86 11.10
CA LYS A 36 8.40 -32.88 11.08
C LYS A 36 8.09 -32.34 12.49
N ASP A 37 8.03 -33.22 13.50
CA ASP A 37 7.76 -32.88 14.90
C ASP A 37 8.86 -32.02 15.55
N GLU A 38 10.12 -32.22 15.16
CA GLU A 38 11.24 -31.43 15.66
C GLU A 38 11.19 -30.00 15.11
N ILE A 39 10.91 -29.84 13.81
CA ILE A 39 10.77 -28.52 13.18
C ILE A 39 9.59 -27.75 13.81
N ALA A 40 8.45 -28.42 13.97
CA ALA A 40 7.28 -27.86 14.65
C ALA A 40 7.63 -27.38 16.07
N ARG A 41 8.31 -28.20 16.88
CA ARG A 41 8.78 -27.81 18.23
C ARG A 41 9.75 -26.64 18.22
N ARG A 42 10.58 -26.48 17.19
CA ARG A 42 11.49 -25.33 17.04
C ARG A 42 10.73 -24.05 16.69
N LEU A 43 9.78 -24.13 15.75
CA LEU A 43 8.90 -23.01 15.41
C LEU A 43 8.09 -22.53 16.61
N SER A 44 7.50 -23.45 17.39
CA SER A 44 6.79 -23.10 18.63
C SER A 44 7.69 -22.41 19.64
N ARG A 45 8.93 -22.91 19.84
CA ARG A 45 9.91 -22.29 20.74
C ARG A 45 10.32 -20.89 20.29
N ALA A 46 10.35 -20.63 18.99
CA ALA A 46 10.60 -19.32 18.41
C ALA A 46 9.36 -18.40 18.41
N GLY A 47 8.21 -18.87 18.90
CA GLY A 47 6.95 -18.12 18.88
C GLY A 47 6.33 -17.97 17.49
N ILE A 48 6.71 -18.82 16.53
CA ILE A 48 6.23 -18.73 15.15
C ILE A 48 4.99 -19.61 14.99
N LEU A 49 3.90 -18.99 14.52
CA LEU A 49 2.63 -19.67 14.28
C LEU A 49 2.70 -20.51 13.00
N TYR A 50 2.20 -21.75 13.06
CA TYR A 50 2.06 -22.65 11.92
C TYR A 50 0.78 -23.49 12.05
N LYS A 51 0.38 -24.20 10.98
CA LYS A 51 -0.75 -25.14 11.02
C LYS A 51 -0.25 -26.57 11.15
N ASP A 52 -0.87 -27.40 11.98
CA ASP A 52 -0.49 -28.82 12.14
C ASP A 52 -0.60 -29.62 10.84
N SER A 53 -1.46 -29.17 9.92
CA SER A 53 -1.64 -29.76 8.59
C SER A 53 -0.48 -29.49 7.62
N PHE A 54 0.44 -28.56 7.93
CA PHE A 54 1.56 -28.24 7.05
C PHE A 54 2.46 -29.46 6.82
N LEU A 55 2.95 -29.62 5.60
CA LEU A 55 3.90 -30.65 5.19
C LEU A 55 5.30 -30.30 5.69
N LYS A 56 6.22 -31.29 5.70
CA LYS A 56 7.59 -31.10 6.20
C LYS A 56 8.30 -29.92 5.52
N HIS A 57 8.17 -29.77 4.20
CA HIS A 57 8.84 -28.70 3.45
C HIS A 57 8.27 -27.30 3.70
N GLU A 58 6.97 -27.19 4.02
CA GLU A 58 6.35 -25.92 4.43
C GLU A 58 6.85 -25.48 5.81
N LEU A 59 6.98 -26.42 6.76
CA LEU A 59 7.60 -26.14 8.05
C LEU A 59 9.09 -25.79 7.93
N GLN A 60 9.81 -26.47 7.03
CA GLN A 60 11.20 -26.15 6.69
C GLN A 60 11.32 -24.73 6.12
N ALA A 61 10.41 -24.31 5.25
CA ALA A 61 10.41 -22.95 4.72
C ALA A 61 10.22 -21.89 5.81
N LEU A 62 9.26 -22.09 6.71
CA LEU A 62 9.07 -21.19 7.86
C LEU A 62 10.32 -21.14 8.75
N TRP A 63 10.94 -22.29 9.03
CA TRP A 63 12.15 -22.32 9.85
C TRP A 63 13.34 -21.65 9.16
N ALA A 64 13.56 -21.88 7.87
CA ALA A 64 14.63 -21.22 7.12
C ALA A 64 14.49 -19.69 7.14
N LEU A 65 13.27 -19.19 6.90
CA LEU A 65 12.97 -17.76 6.98
C LEU A 65 13.15 -17.20 8.39
N ALA A 66 12.76 -17.96 9.43
CA ALA A 66 12.98 -17.60 10.83
C ALA A 66 14.46 -17.54 11.20
N SER A 67 15.25 -18.53 10.79
CA SER A 67 16.70 -18.60 11.04
C SER A 67 17.43 -17.41 10.43
N LEU A 68 16.95 -16.92 9.28
CA LEU A 68 17.46 -15.71 8.63
C LEU A 68 16.94 -14.41 9.27
N GLY A 69 16.08 -14.49 10.29
CA GLY A 69 15.49 -13.32 10.96
C GLY A 69 14.42 -12.60 10.13
N LEU A 70 13.89 -13.24 9.09
CA LEU A 70 12.86 -12.67 8.20
C LEU A 70 11.44 -12.81 8.77
N ILE A 71 11.29 -13.63 9.81
CA ILE A 71 10.05 -13.88 10.53
C ILE A 71 10.36 -13.70 12.02
N GLY A 72 9.69 -12.74 12.64
CA GLY A 72 9.74 -12.52 14.10
C GLY A 72 8.44 -12.97 14.77
N MET A 73 8.31 -12.71 16.08
CA MET A 73 7.10 -13.06 16.85
C MET A 73 5.84 -12.33 16.34
N ASP A 74 6.02 -11.19 15.66
CA ASP A 74 4.92 -10.29 15.29
C ASP A 74 4.62 -10.28 13.78
N GLY A 75 5.49 -10.92 12.98
CA GLY A 75 5.47 -10.82 11.52
C GLY A 75 5.24 -12.16 10.86
N ASN A 76 4.10 -12.33 10.18
CA ASN A 76 3.92 -13.44 9.25
C ASN A 76 4.54 -13.07 7.90
N PRO A 77 5.44 -13.89 7.33
CA PRO A 77 5.92 -13.69 5.97
C PRO A 77 4.74 -13.71 4.98
N SER A 78 4.91 -13.09 3.81
CA SER A 78 3.94 -13.24 2.72
C SER A 78 3.74 -14.73 2.41
N VAL A 79 2.48 -15.18 2.36
CA VAL A 79 2.13 -16.58 2.04
C VAL A 79 2.81 -17.01 0.73
N SER A 80 2.82 -16.15 -0.28
CA SER A 80 3.47 -16.45 -1.56
C SER A 80 4.99 -16.64 -1.46
N PHE A 81 5.63 -15.94 -0.51
CA PHE A 81 7.07 -16.09 -0.29
C PHE A 81 7.37 -17.40 0.46
N VAL A 82 6.54 -17.77 1.44
CA VAL A 82 6.64 -19.07 2.12
C VAL A 82 6.44 -20.21 1.13
N ASP A 83 5.43 -20.13 0.26
CA ASP A 83 5.16 -21.16 -0.75
C ASP A 83 6.35 -21.32 -1.71
N LYS A 84 6.98 -20.20 -2.11
CA LYS A 84 8.17 -20.19 -2.96
C LYS A 84 9.35 -20.88 -2.27
N VAL A 85 9.62 -20.54 -1.01
CA VAL A 85 10.68 -21.18 -0.23
C VAL A 85 10.36 -22.67 0.01
N ALA A 86 9.10 -23.01 0.27
CA ALA A 86 8.65 -24.39 0.45
C ALA A 86 8.85 -25.23 -0.81
N ALA A 87 8.63 -24.64 -1.99
CA ALA A 87 8.97 -25.25 -3.27
C ALA A 87 10.47 -25.54 -3.36
N TRP A 88 11.34 -24.57 -3.04
CA TRP A 88 12.79 -24.80 -3.02
C TRP A 88 13.21 -25.86 -2.00
N CYS A 89 12.62 -25.88 -0.80
CA CYS A 89 12.86 -26.92 0.21
C CYS A 89 12.47 -28.32 -0.31
N LYS A 90 11.44 -28.41 -1.15
CA LYS A 90 10.95 -29.68 -1.74
C LYS A 90 11.80 -30.15 -2.92
N MET A 91 12.37 -29.23 -3.70
CA MET A 91 13.15 -29.53 -4.91
C MET A 91 14.34 -30.46 -4.65
N LEU A 92 14.72 -31.22 -5.67
CA LEU A 92 15.97 -31.99 -5.69
C LEU A 92 17.17 -31.03 -5.81
N VAL A 93 18.33 -31.47 -5.34
CA VAL A 93 19.57 -30.65 -5.39
C VAL A 93 19.93 -30.28 -6.84
N SER A 94 19.76 -31.20 -7.78
CA SER A 94 20.00 -30.94 -9.21
C SER A 94 19.09 -29.84 -9.77
N GLU A 95 17.79 -29.85 -9.42
CA GLU A 95 16.84 -28.83 -9.86
C GLU A 95 17.17 -27.46 -9.23
N GLN A 96 17.61 -27.44 -7.97
CA GLN A 96 18.05 -26.20 -7.33
C GLN A 96 19.29 -25.61 -8.01
N LEU A 97 20.25 -26.46 -8.40
CA LEU A 97 21.44 -26.05 -9.14
C LEU A 97 21.10 -25.44 -10.49
N GLU A 98 20.11 -25.99 -11.20
CA GLU A 98 19.60 -25.39 -12.44
C GLU A 98 19.02 -24.01 -12.18
N VAL A 99 18.22 -23.83 -11.12
CA VAL A 99 17.67 -22.52 -10.75
C VAL A 99 18.77 -21.53 -10.37
N LEU A 100 19.75 -21.93 -9.55
CA LEU A 100 20.89 -21.08 -9.19
C LEU A 100 21.68 -20.65 -10.43
N THR A 101 22.02 -21.61 -11.29
CA THR A 101 22.77 -21.37 -12.54
C THR A 101 22.00 -20.42 -13.46
N SER A 102 20.69 -20.63 -13.63
CA SER A 102 19.84 -19.76 -14.45
C SER A 102 19.75 -18.32 -13.92
N ARG A 103 19.99 -18.11 -12.62
CA ARG A 103 20.03 -16.79 -11.96
C ARG A 103 21.44 -16.21 -11.87
N GLY A 104 22.46 -16.89 -12.39
CA GLY A 104 23.85 -16.49 -12.27
C GLY A 104 24.39 -16.52 -10.84
N LEU A 105 23.76 -17.30 -9.96
CA LEU A 105 24.17 -17.46 -8.56
C LEU A 105 25.20 -18.58 -8.44
N SER A 106 26.16 -18.42 -7.53
CA SER A 106 27.18 -19.43 -7.30
C SER A 106 26.58 -20.73 -6.74
N ASN A 107 27.11 -21.85 -7.19
CA ASN A 107 26.87 -23.14 -6.56
C ASN A 107 27.55 -23.13 -5.19
N VAL A 108 26.80 -23.38 -4.13
CA VAL A 108 27.29 -23.33 -2.75
C VAL A 108 26.88 -24.59 -1.99
N GLY A 109 27.88 -25.31 -1.48
CA GLY A 109 27.74 -26.28 -0.39
C GLY A 109 26.58 -27.26 -0.52
N THR A 110 25.74 -27.26 0.51
CA THR A 110 24.64 -28.19 0.72
C THR A 110 23.33 -27.71 0.08
N LYS A 111 22.32 -28.58 0.07
CA LYS A 111 20.95 -28.22 -0.31
C LYS A 111 20.43 -26.96 0.40
N TRP A 112 20.79 -26.77 1.67
CA TRP A 112 20.30 -25.64 2.46
C TRP A 112 21.05 -24.35 2.18
N ASP A 113 22.34 -24.45 1.82
CA ASP A 113 23.10 -23.31 1.30
C ASP A 113 22.49 -22.81 -0.02
N HIS A 114 22.00 -23.71 -0.88
CA HIS A 114 21.25 -23.32 -2.08
C HIS A 114 19.94 -22.59 -1.75
N VAL A 115 19.14 -23.14 -0.83
CA VAL A 115 17.87 -22.52 -0.41
C VAL A 115 18.12 -21.14 0.21
N GLU A 116 19.12 -21.02 1.09
CA GLU A 116 19.53 -19.74 1.67
C GLU A 116 19.93 -18.73 0.58
N THR A 117 20.75 -19.15 -0.37
CA THR A 117 21.21 -18.29 -1.48
C THR A 117 20.04 -17.81 -2.33
N LEU A 118 19.08 -18.68 -2.62
CA LEU A 118 17.87 -18.32 -3.35
C LEU A 118 16.99 -17.33 -2.56
N ILE A 119 16.86 -17.50 -1.24
CA ILE A 119 16.14 -16.56 -0.37
C ILE A 119 16.80 -15.19 -0.39
N ARG A 120 18.13 -15.14 -0.20
CA ARG A 120 18.90 -13.88 -0.19
C ARG A 120 18.83 -13.15 -1.51
N ALA A 121 19.03 -13.85 -2.64
CA ALA A 121 18.92 -13.26 -3.97
C ALA A 121 17.51 -12.71 -4.26
N GLU A 122 16.47 -13.36 -3.75
CA GLU A 122 15.09 -12.86 -3.88
C GLU A 122 14.88 -11.57 -3.09
N LEU A 123 15.44 -11.46 -1.89
CA LEU A 123 15.39 -10.26 -1.06
C LEU A 123 16.19 -9.12 -1.68
N GLU A 124 17.41 -9.37 -2.15
CA GLU A 124 18.24 -8.39 -2.85
C GLU A 124 17.53 -7.85 -4.09
N THR A 125 16.83 -8.71 -4.83
CA THR A 125 16.02 -8.28 -5.96
C THR A 125 14.89 -7.35 -5.52
N ALA A 126 14.17 -7.70 -4.44
CA ALA A 126 13.11 -6.86 -3.88
C ALA A 126 13.63 -5.52 -3.35
N GLU A 127 14.80 -5.52 -2.69
CA GLU A 127 15.45 -4.31 -2.19
C GLU A 127 16.00 -3.43 -3.30
N ALA A 128 16.60 -4.01 -4.34
CA ALA A 128 17.05 -3.27 -5.52
C ALA A 128 15.86 -2.64 -6.26
N VAL A 129 14.72 -3.34 -6.36
CA VAL A 129 13.48 -2.78 -6.88
C VAL A 129 13.00 -1.61 -6.01
N LEU A 130 12.98 -1.77 -4.69
CA LEU A 130 12.63 -0.69 -3.76
C LEU A 130 13.57 0.52 -3.90
N ALA A 131 14.88 0.31 -3.93
CA ALA A 131 15.88 1.37 -4.07
C ALA A 131 15.77 2.08 -5.42
N LYS A 132 15.50 1.35 -6.51
CA LYS A 132 15.23 1.93 -7.84
C LYS A 132 13.95 2.76 -7.84
N LEU A 133 12.90 2.28 -7.18
CA LEU A 133 11.64 3.02 -7.02
C LEU A 133 11.85 4.30 -6.18
N GLU A 134 12.61 4.22 -5.09
CA GLU A 134 12.98 5.37 -4.26
C GLU A 134 13.82 6.39 -5.05
N LEU A 135 14.84 5.94 -5.79
CA LEU A 135 15.66 6.81 -6.63
C LEU A 135 14.84 7.50 -7.73
N ASN A 136 13.91 6.76 -8.36
CA ASN A 136 13.00 7.31 -9.37
C ASN A 136 12.03 8.34 -8.74
N ALA A 137 11.53 8.07 -7.52
CA ALA A 137 10.70 9.01 -6.78
C ALA A 137 11.46 10.29 -6.41
N SER A 138 12.73 10.18 -6.00
CA SER A 138 13.59 11.33 -5.70
C SER A 138 13.95 12.14 -6.95
N ARG A 139 14.14 11.51 -8.11
CA ARG A 139 14.38 12.23 -9.38
C ARG A 139 13.12 12.92 -9.92
N ALA A 140 11.95 12.37 -9.65
CA ALA A 140 10.67 12.98 -10.03
C ALA A 140 10.29 14.17 -9.13
N SER A 141 10.90 14.32 -7.94
CA SER A 141 10.52 15.35 -6.98
C SER A 141 11.07 16.75 -7.26
N GLU A 142 11.89 16.94 -8.30
CA GLU A 142 12.63 18.19 -8.47
C GLU A 142 11.84 19.36 -9.09
N GLU A 143 10.70 19.18 -9.81
CA GLU A 143 10.25 20.30 -10.68
C GLU A 143 8.76 20.60 -10.88
N ALA A 144 7.79 19.95 -10.21
CA ALA A 144 6.39 20.36 -10.36
C ALA A 144 5.57 20.31 -9.06
N LEU A 145 4.96 21.44 -8.72
CA LEU A 145 3.91 21.50 -7.71
C LEU A 145 2.75 20.57 -8.12
N PRO A 146 2.17 19.80 -7.17
CA PRO A 146 0.99 19.01 -7.44
C PRO A 146 -0.15 19.86 -7.99
N HIS A 147 -1.01 19.27 -8.83
CA HIS A 147 -2.18 19.98 -9.33
C HIS A 147 -3.08 20.42 -8.17
N TYR A 148 -3.63 21.64 -8.23
CA TYR A 148 -4.37 22.23 -7.11
C TYR A 148 -5.60 21.40 -6.66
N THR A 149 -6.25 20.70 -7.58
CA THR A 149 -7.36 19.78 -7.23
C THR A 149 -6.88 18.55 -6.45
N VAL A 150 -5.65 18.08 -6.68
CA VAL A 150 -5.03 17.02 -5.88
C VAL A 150 -4.76 17.52 -4.47
N VAL A 151 -4.21 18.73 -4.33
CA VAL A 151 -3.99 19.33 -3.00
C VAL A 151 -5.30 19.50 -2.25
N ASN A 152 -6.37 19.97 -2.90
CA ASN A 152 -7.71 20.01 -2.30
C ASN A 152 -8.20 18.62 -1.84
N LEU A 153 -7.96 17.56 -2.63
CA LEU A 153 -8.36 16.20 -2.29
C LEU A 153 -7.59 15.70 -1.06
N LEU A 154 -6.28 15.95 -1.03
CA LEU A 154 -5.41 15.58 0.08
C LEU A 154 -5.79 16.33 1.37
N LEU A 155 -6.15 17.62 1.29
CA LEU A 155 -6.64 18.40 2.43
C LEU A 155 -7.97 17.83 2.94
N ALA A 156 -8.92 17.58 2.06
CA ALA A 156 -10.24 17.03 2.40
C ALA A 156 -10.13 15.65 3.06
N THR A 157 -9.33 14.75 2.48
CA THR A 157 -9.14 13.39 2.99
C THR A 157 -8.33 13.39 4.29
N THR A 158 -7.37 14.30 4.46
CA THR A 158 -6.64 14.46 5.73
C THR A 158 -7.56 14.95 6.83
N PHE A 159 -8.41 15.95 6.56
CA PHE A 159 -9.42 16.40 7.52
C PHE A 159 -10.34 15.24 7.94
N ALA A 160 -10.93 14.55 6.95
CA ALA A 160 -11.87 13.46 7.19
C ALA A 160 -11.24 12.29 7.98
N GLU A 161 -9.96 11.98 7.72
CA GLU A 161 -9.19 10.98 8.47
C GLU A 161 -8.99 11.41 9.93
N THR A 162 -8.66 12.69 10.20
CA THR A 162 -8.53 13.19 11.59
C THR A 162 -9.84 13.21 12.36
N VAL A 163 -10.97 13.50 11.71
CA VAL A 163 -12.30 13.40 12.30
C VAL A 163 -12.58 11.95 12.70
N ARG A 164 -12.28 11.01 11.79
CA ARG A 164 -12.53 9.59 11.99
C ARG A 164 -11.66 8.97 13.09
N SER A 165 -10.36 9.27 13.10
CA SER A 165 -9.40 8.67 14.04
C SER A 165 -9.35 9.37 15.41
N GLY A 166 -9.73 10.65 15.45
CA GLY A 166 -9.56 11.51 16.63
C GLY A 166 -8.10 11.84 16.97
N ASN A 167 -7.13 11.43 16.15
CA ASN A 167 -5.69 11.62 16.40
C ASN A 167 -4.89 11.74 15.08
N THR A 168 -3.57 11.94 15.20
CA THR A 168 -2.66 12.08 14.05
C THR A 168 -1.80 10.83 13.79
N THR A 169 -2.09 9.68 14.44
CA THR A 169 -1.22 8.49 14.35
C THR A 169 -1.17 7.87 12.96
N LEU A 170 -2.21 8.09 12.15
CA LEU A 170 -2.30 7.66 10.75
C LEU A 170 -1.70 8.68 9.77
N LEU A 171 -1.12 9.77 10.26
CA LEU A 171 -0.51 10.84 9.47
C LEU A 171 1.00 10.90 9.78
N PRO A 172 1.83 10.13 9.06
CA PRO A 172 3.26 10.06 9.35
C PRO A 172 3.92 11.44 9.24
N ASN A 173 4.78 11.75 10.20
CA ASN A 173 5.52 13.02 10.28
C ASN A 173 4.62 14.26 10.27
N CYS A 174 3.37 14.14 10.70
CA CYS A 174 2.44 15.27 10.76
C CYS A 174 3.04 16.39 11.63
N PRO A 175 3.12 17.64 11.13
CA PRO A 175 3.75 18.74 11.87
C PRO A 175 2.88 19.29 13.01
N PHE A 176 1.74 18.66 13.28
CA PHE A 176 0.77 19.06 14.29
C PHE A 176 0.73 18.01 15.41
N ALA A 177 0.90 18.47 16.65
CA ALA A 177 0.91 17.61 17.83
C ALA A 177 -0.45 16.93 18.11
N THR A 178 -1.56 17.52 17.66
CA THR A 178 -2.91 16.98 17.91
C THR A 178 -3.80 17.09 16.67
N ALA A 179 -4.78 16.19 16.57
CA ALA A 179 -5.80 16.25 15.52
C ALA A 179 -6.60 17.56 15.58
N GLN A 180 -6.86 18.10 16.78
CA GLN A 180 -7.56 19.37 16.93
C GLN A 180 -6.76 20.54 16.36
N ALA A 181 -5.45 20.62 16.61
CA ALA A 181 -4.60 21.67 16.05
C ALA A 181 -4.58 21.62 14.52
N LEU A 182 -4.49 20.41 13.95
CA LEU A 182 -4.56 20.19 12.50
C LEU A 182 -5.92 20.62 11.92
N ARG A 183 -7.04 20.21 12.53
CA ARG A 183 -8.39 20.63 12.09
C ARG A 183 -8.59 22.14 12.17
N ASN A 184 -8.09 22.79 13.22
CA ASN A 184 -8.14 24.24 13.36
C ASN A 184 -7.31 24.95 12.28
N CYS A 185 -6.17 24.38 11.88
CA CYS A 185 -5.38 24.87 10.75
C CYS A 185 -6.16 24.73 9.43
N LEU A 186 -6.65 23.52 9.14
CA LEU A 186 -7.41 23.21 7.93
C LEU A 186 -8.64 24.11 7.76
N ASN A 187 -9.42 24.34 8.82
CA ASN A 187 -10.62 25.18 8.77
C ASN A 187 -10.35 26.67 8.46
N ARG A 188 -9.11 27.15 8.64
CA ARG A 188 -8.70 28.51 8.26
C ARG A 188 -8.16 28.61 6.83
N LEU A 189 -7.79 27.47 6.25
CA LEU A 189 -7.30 27.39 4.88
C LEU A 189 -8.46 27.32 3.89
N GLN A 190 -8.41 28.12 2.82
CA GLN A 190 -9.37 28.04 1.72
C GLN A 190 -8.98 26.94 0.74
N CYS A 191 -9.94 26.36 0.04
CA CYS A 191 -9.61 25.51 -1.10
C CYS A 191 -9.03 26.34 -2.25
N PHE A 192 -8.23 25.69 -3.08
CA PHE A 192 -7.60 26.32 -4.23
C PHE A 192 -8.52 26.23 -5.45
N ALA A 193 -8.80 27.35 -6.09
CA ALA A 193 -9.55 27.38 -7.34
C ALA A 193 -8.64 27.28 -8.58
N THR A 194 -7.35 27.62 -8.44
CA THR A 194 -6.39 27.70 -9.54
C THR A 194 -4.98 27.27 -9.08
N ALA A 195 -4.12 26.95 -10.05
CA ALA A 195 -2.70 26.67 -9.79
C ALA A 195 -1.97 27.90 -9.19
N GLN A 196 -2.32 29.11 -9.61
CA GLN A 196 -1.73 30.34 -9.08
C GLN A 196 -2.05 30.55 -7.59
N ALA A 197 -3.30 30.27 -7.17
CA ALA A 197 -3.70 30.38 -5.77
C ALA A 197 -2.94 29.38 -4.87
N LEU A 198 -2.74 28.15 -5.37
CA LEU A 198 -1.89 27.17 -4.69
C LEU A 198 -0.44 27.67 -4.61
N ALA A 199 0.16 28.12 -5.72
CA ALA A 199 1.54 28.59 -5.75
C ALA A 199 1.78 29.76 -4.77
N GLN A 200 0.84 30.70 -4.68
CA GLN A 200 0.90 31.79 -3.69
C GLN A 200 0.89 31.25 -2.25
N SER A 201 0.07 30.25 -1.94
CA SER A 201 0.03 29.65 -0.61
C SER A 201 1.25 28.79 -0.30
N MET A 202 1.83 28.14 -1.31
CA MET A 202 3.11 27.39 -1.20
C MET A 202 4.32 28.30 -1.00
N SER A 203 4.22 29.58 -1.37
CA SER A 203 5.28 30.57 -1.12
C SER A 203 5.38 31.01 0.35
N LEU A 204 4.42 30.64 1.19
CA LEU A 204 4.48 30.87 2.62
C LEU A 204 5.64 30.06 3.24
N PRO A 205 6.40 30.64 4.18
CA PRO A 205 7.51 29.94 4.82
C PRO A 205 7.01 28.79 5.70
N GLU A 206 7.84 27.79 5.96
CA GLU A 206 7.50 26.68 6.88
C GLU A 206 7.27 27.13 8.34
N SER A 207 7.69 28.35 8.69
CA SER A 207 7.33 28.97 9.97
C SER A 207 5.84 29.33 10.05
N ASP A 208 5.19 29.60 8.92
CA ASP A 208 3.74 29.80 8.83
C ASP A 208 3.00 28.46 8.98
N ILE A 209 1.87 28.48 9.70
CA ILE A 209 1.14 27.25 10.01
C ILE A 209 0.50 26.60 8.78
N HIS A 210 0.06 27.39 7.80
CA HIS A 210 -0.49 26.89 6.54
C HIS A 210 0.62 26.48 5.59
N GLY A 211 1.69 27.29 5.50
CA GLY A 211 2.90 26.94 4.75
C GLY A 211 3.43 25.56 5.17
N ARG A 212 3.62 25.36 6.48
CA ARG A 212 4.06 24.07 7.05
C ARG A 212 3.14 22.89 6.70
N LEU A 213 1.82 23.08 6.80
CA LEU A 213 0.84 22.06 6.44
C LEU A 213 0.96 21.68 4.96
N LEU A 214 1.02 22.67 4.08
CA LEU A 214 1.05 22.49 2.64
C LEU A 214 2.35 21.83 2.17
N HIS A 215 3.50 22.28 2.68
CA HIS A 215 4.81 21.68 2.41
C HIS A 215 4.85 20.22 2.84
N TRP A 216 4.43 19.91 4.08
CA TRP A 216 4.33 18.53 4.55
C TRP A 216 3.41 17.68 3.66
N LEU A 217 2.22 18.16 3.35
CA LEU A 217 1.22 17.41 2.59
C LEU A 217 1.67 17.15 1.15
N CYS A 218 2.27 18.14 0.49
CA CYS A 218 2.81 17.99 -0.86
C CYS A 218 4.04 17.08 -0.87
N ALA A 219 4.97 17.23 0.07
CA ALA A 219 6.18 16.41 0.15
C ALA A 219 5.85 14.93 0.40
N GLN A 220 4.85 14.65 1.24
CA GLN A 220 4.51 13.28 1.59
C GLN A 220 3.60 12.60 0.56
N PHE A 221 2.69 13.34 -0.09
CA PHE A 221 1.59 12.75 -0.86
C PHE A 221 1.32 13.40 -2.21
N GLY A 222 1.88 14.58 -2.47
CA GLY A 222 1.55 15.39 -3.64
C GLY A 222 1.86 14.73 -4.98
N GLN A 223 2.90 13.89 -5.03
CA GLN A 223 3.32 13.19 -6.25
C GLN A 223 2.60 11.86 -6.48
N GLN A 224 1.83 11.37 -5.49
CA GLN A 224 1.20 10.05 -5.57
C GLN A 224 -0.01 10.05 -6.50
N ILE A 225 -0.71 11.19 -6.58
CA ILE A 225 -1.99 11.33 -7.26
C ILE A 225 -1.91 12.43 -8.31
N GLU A 226 -2.50 12.19 -9.47
CA GLU A 226 -2.67 13.17 -10.54
C GLU A 226 -4.16 13.25 -10.95
N PRO A 227 -4.67 14.41 -11.40
CA PRO A 227 -5.98 14.45 -12.05
C PRO A 227 -5.95 13.58 -13.31
N ALA A 228 -6.99 12.78 -13.54
CA ALA A 228 -7.07 11.94 -14.73
C ALA A 228 -7.29 12.83 -15.96
N SER A 229 -6.26 12.94 -16.80
CA SER A 229 -6.23 13.75 -18.02
C SER A 229 -5.64 12.94 -19.19
N GLY A 230 -5.87 13.38 -20.42
CA GLY A 230 -5.37 12.70 -21.62
C GLY A 230 -5.77 11.23 -21.67
N SER A 231 -4.79 10.33 -21.82
CA SER A 231 -5.00 8.88 -21.88
C SER A 231 -5.44 8.25 -20.55
N PHE A 232 -5.33 8.98 -19.44
CA PHE A 232 -5.80 8.51 -18.14
C PHE A 232 -7.27 8.83 -17.91
N HIS A 233 -7.84 9.78 -18.65
CA HIS A 233 -9.23 10.18 -18.47
C HIS A 233 -10.17 9.10 -19.02
N ILE A 234 -11.09 8.60 -18.19
CA ILE A 234 -12.06 7.61 -18.63
C ILE A 234 -13.30 8.32 -19.17
N THR A 235 -13.48 8.23 -20.47
CA THR A 235 -14.64 8.79 -21.18
C THR A 235 -15.92 8.05 -20.83
N GLY A 236 -17.05 8.77 -20.85
CA GLY A 236 -18.38 8.19 -20.58
C GLY A 236 -18.80 8.27 -19.12
N MET A 237 -17.89 8.57 -18.19
CA MET A 237 -18.28 8.93 -16.82
C MET A 237 -19.13 10.22 -16.81
N PRO A 238 -20.11 10.34 -15.90
CA PRO A 238 -20.85 11.59 -15.70
C PRO A 238 -19.93 12.78 -15.43
N ARG A 239 -20.31 13.97 -15.90
CA ARG A 239 -19.48 15.19 -15.82
C ARG A 239 -19.18 15.64 -14.39
N ASP A 240 -20.01 15.26 -13.43
CA ASP A 240 -19.85 15.55 -12.01
C ASP A 240 -18.92 14.56 -11.29
N VAL A 241 -18.52 13.46 -11.94
CA VAL A 241 -17.51 12.53 -11.40
C VAL A 241 -16.11 13.09 -11.60
N GLN A 242 -15.46 13.45 -10.49
CA GLN A 242 -14.05 13.85 -10.51
C GLN A 242 -13.17 12.61 -10.58
N GLN A 243 -12.19 12.61 -11.48
CA GLN A 243 -11.33 11.45 -11.74
C GLN A 243 -9.89 11.78 -11.38
N PHE A 244 -9.26 10.91 -10.60
CA PHE A 244 -7.84 10.96 -10.28
C PHE A 244 -7.19 9.60 -10.52
N VAL A 245 -5.88 9.61 -10.70
CA VAL A 245 -5.06 8.42 -10.90
C VAL A 245 -3.95 8.38 -9.85
N LEU A 246 -3.73 7.20 -9.29
CA LEU A 246 -2.58 6.94 -8.42
C LEU A 246 -1.39 6.53 -9.30
N THR A 247 -0.55 7.51 -9.66
CA THR A 247 0.58 7.34 -10.57
C THR A 247 1.86 6.92 -9.86
N GLN A 248 2.01 7.28 -8.58
CA GLN A 248 3.19 6.96 -7.77
C GLN A 248 2.77 6.44 -6.38
N PRO A 249 2.29 5.19 -6.29
CA PRO A 249 2.04 4.58 -4.98
C PRO A 249 3.33 4.54 -4.15
N THR A 250 3.20 4.44 -2.83
CA THR A 250 4.38 4.28 -1.96
C THR A 250 5.19 3.06 -2.37
N ALA A 251 6.53 3.13 -2.26
CA ALA A 251 7.42 2.04 -2.66
C ALA A 251 7.03 0.71 -1.99
N ALA A 252 6.63 0.75 -0.71
CA ALA A 252 6.14 -0.41 0.03
C ALA A 252 4.83 -0.99 -0.54
N LEU A 253 3.88 -0.16 -0.96
CA LEU A 253 2.66 -0.64 -1.64
C LEU A 253 2.99 -1.25 -2.99
N GLN A 254 3.80 -0.57 -3.78
CA GLN A 254 4.20 -1.02 -5.11
C GLN A 254 4.92 -2.37 -5.05
N ALA A 255 5.92 -2.51 -4.17
CA ALA A 255 6.67 -3.76 -4.01
C ALA A 255 5.78 -4.93 -3.57
N ARG A 256 4.89 -4.72 -2.57
CA ARG A 256 3.95 -5.75 -2.13
C ARG A 256 3.03 -6.22 -3.26
N PHE A 257 2.52 -5.29 -4.05
CA PHE A 257 1.67 -5.61 -5.20
C PHE A 257 2.43 -6.32 -6.32
N MET A 258 3.62 -5.85 -6.68
CA MET A 258 4.43 -6.49 -7.72
C MET A 258 4.81 -7.93 -7.33
N ASN A 259 5.12 -8.18 -6.05
CA ASN A 259 5.36 -9.53 -5.56
C ASN A 259 4.12 -10.44 -5.68
N ALA A 260 2.93 -9.92 -5.35
CA ALA A 260 1.69 -10.65 -5.54
C ALA A 260 1.39 -10.92 -7.03
N LYS A 261 1.64 -9.93 -7.90
CA LYS A 261 1.47 -10.05 -9.35
C LYS A 261 2.44 -11.05 -9.98
N LEU A 262 3.70 -11.09 -9.54
CA LEU A 262 4.67 -12.13 -9.92
C LEU A 262 4.15 -13.52 -9.53
N GLY A 263 3.66 -13.68 -8.30
CA GLY A 263 3.04 -14.93 -7.84
C GLY A 263 1.80 -15.36 -8.65
N ALA A 264 1.15 -14.42 -9.33
CA ALA A 264 0.01 -14.67 -10.21
C ALA A 264 0.40 -14.87 -11.69
N ASN A 265 1.69 -15.07 -11.99
CA ASN A 265 2.26 -15.13 -13.35
C ASN A 265 1.98 -13.87 -14.17
N GLY A 266 2.07 -12.71 -13.54
CA GLY A 266 1.84 -11.41 -14.18
C GLY A 266 0.37 -11.07 -14.45
N ARG A 267 -0.57 -12.01 -14.23
CA ARG A 267 -2.00 -11.78 -14.48
C ARG A 267 -2.59 -10.79 -13.48
N SER A 268 -3.51 -9.96 -13.95
CA SER A 268 -4.35 -9.11 -13.10
C SER A 268 -5.72 -8.86 -13.74
N CYS A 269 -6.70 -8.53 -12.90
CA CYS A 269 -8.01 -8.03 -13.31
C CYS A 269 -8.27 -6.64 -12.71
N VAL A 270 -9.33 -5.98 -13.17
CA VAL A 270 -9.78 -4.69 -12.61
C VAL A 270 -11.07 -4.93 -11.86
N LEU A 271 -11.16 -4.42 -10.64
CA LEU A 271 -12.35 -4.46 -9.80
C LEU A 271 -12.54 -3.11 -9.09
N TYR A 272 -13.73 -2.87 -8.57
CA TYR A 272 -14.11 -1.61 -7.94
C TYR A 272 -14.35 -1.80 -6.44
N HIS A 273 -13.99 -0.78 -5.65
CA HIS A 273 -14.28 -0.72 -4.22
C HIS A 273 -14.91 0.62 -3.85
N GLY A 274 -16.09 0.59 -3.23
CA GLY A 274 -16.72 1.79 -2.69
C GLY A 274 -16.29 2.07 -1.26
N THR A 275 -15.91 3.31 -0.97
CA THR A 275 -15.48 3.71 0.38
C THR A 275 -15.83 5.18 0.67
N PRO A 276 -16.13 5.55 1.92
CA PRO A 276 -16.26 6.95 2.29
C PRO A 276 -14.91 7.68 2.13
N LEU A 277 -14.96 8.98 1.88
CA LEU A 277 -13.76 9.80 1.68
C LEU A 277 -12.79 9.77 2.88
N SER A 278 -13.31 9.53 4.09
CA SER A 278 -12.54 9.41 5.34
C SER A 278 -11.63 8.18 5.42
N ASN A 279 -11.79 7.20 4.53
CA ASN A 279 -10.91 6.03 4.42
C ASN A 279 -9.90 6.16 3.27
N LEU A 280 -10.14 7.06 2.31
CA LEU A 280 -9.34 7.15 1.09
C LEU A 280 -7.86 7.36 1.41
N ARG A 281 -7.57 8.24 2.38
CA ARG A 281 -6.22 8.61 2.80
C ARG A 281 -5.40 7.42 3.30
N SER A 282 -5.98 6.64 4.21
CA SER A 282 -5.34 5.45 4.77
C SER A 282 -5.15 4.40 3.67
N ILE A 283 -6.16 4.19 2.82
CA ILE A 283 -6.08 3.23 1.72
C ILE A 283 -4.92 3.55 0.75
N ILE A 284 -4.78 4.80 0.30
CA ILE A 284 -3.70 5.18 -0.64
C ILE A 284 -2.30 5.13 -0.02
N SER A 285 -2.18 5.31 1.30
CA SER A 285 -0.88 5.41 1.98
C SER A 285 -0.38 4.06 2.50
N THR A 286 -1.26 3.28 3.15
CA THR A 286 -0.90 2.02 3.81
C THR A 286 -1.51 0.79 3.15
N GLY A 287 -2.48 0.98 2.26
CA GLY A 287 -3.22 -0.07 1.57
C GLY A 287 -4.56 -0.38 2.23
N PHE A 288 -5.24 -1.40 1.72
CA PHE A 288 -6.48 -1.86 2.31
C PHE A 288 -6.26 -2.57 3.65
N ILE A 289 -7.25 -2.47 4.53
CA ILE A 289 -7.41 -3.33 5.70
C ILE A 289 -8.58 -4.29 5.45
N PRO A 290 -8.64 -5.46 6.11
CA PRO A 290 -9.75 -6.38 5.95
C PRO A 290 -11.07 -5.70 6.35
N ALA A 291 -12.15 -5.99 5.62
CA ALA A 291 -13.48 -5.55 6.02
C ALA A 291 -13.86 -6.17 7.38
N TYR A 292 -14.56 -5.38 8.20
CA TYR A 292 -15.15 -5.87 9.45
C TYR A 292 -16.22 -6.92 9.20
N ASP A 293 -16.92 -6.82 8.08
CA ASP A 293 -17.91 -7.81 7.67
C ASP A 293 -17.21 -9.11 7.28
N VAL A 294 -17.55 -10.18 8.00
CA VAL A 294 -17.02 -11.53 7.81
C VAL A 294 -18.05 -12.50 7.22
N SER A 295 -19.23 -12.00 6.83
CA SER A 295 -20.34 -12.81 6.29
C SER A 295 -19.93 -13.67 5.10
N HIS A 296 -18.97 -13.21 4.30
CA HIS A 296 -18.40 -13.94 3.17
C HIS A 296 -16.89 -14.20 3.32
N GLY A 297 -16.44 -14.29 4.58
CA GLY A 297 -15.04 -14.47 4.95
C GLY A 297 -14.31 -13.16 5.24
N ARG A 298 -13.18 -13.26 5.95
CA ARG A 298 -12.29 -12.12 6.22
C ARG A 298 -11.55 -11.72 4.94
N GLY A 299 -11.82 -10.52 4.43
CA GLY A 299 -11.18 -10.02 3.22
C GLY A 299 -11.65 -8.62 2.81
N LEU A 300 -11.24 -8.20 1.62
CA LEU A 300 -11.69 -6.97 0.97
C LEU A 300 -12.76 -7.31 -0.07
N PHE A 301 -13.90 -6.65 0.03
CA PHE A 301 -14.99 -6.76 -0.93
C PHE A 301 -14.78 -5.82 -2.10
N LEU A 302 -14.89 -6.37 -3.30
CA LEU A 302 -14.70 -5.71 -4.57
C LEU A 302 -15.81 -6.13 -5.53
N ALA A 303 -16.15 -5.29 -6.50
CA ALA A 303 -17.19 -5.58 -7.49
C ALA A 303 -16.64 -5.47 -8.92
N GLU A 304 -17.20 -6.24 -9.86
CA GLU A 304 -16.94 -6.07 -11.29
C GLU A 304 -17.66 -4.84 -11.85
N ASP A 305 -18.80 -4.48 -11.26
CA ASP A 305 -19.61 -3.33 -11.65
C ASP A 305 -19.44 -2.16 -10.65
N PRO A 306 -19.05 -0.96 -11.11
CA PRO A 306 -18.88 0.20 -10.24
C PRO A 306 -20.18 0.66 -9.57
N SER A 307 -21.36 0.34 -10.11
CA SER A 307 -22.65 0.70 -9.51
C SER A 307 -22.88 -0.02 -8.17
N ILE A 308 -22.38 -1.24 -8.01
CA ILE A 308 -22.38 -1.96 -6.74
C ILE A 308 -21.50 -1.22 -5.73
N SER A 309 -20.33 -0.75 -6.17
CA SER A 309 -19.40 0.02 -5.34
C SER A 309 -19.93 1.40 -4.98
N TYR A 310 -20.70 2.04 -5.86
CA TYR A 310 -21.32 3.35 -5.60
C TYR A 310 -22.12 3.37 -4.31
N TRP A 311 -22.95 2.33 -4.08
CA TRP A 311 -23.73 2.20 -2.85
C TRP A 311 -22.83 2.30 -1.60
N TYR A 312 -21.72 1.57 -1.57
CA TYR A 312 -20.79 1.59 -0.42
C TYR A 312 -20.04 2.92 -0.29
N ALA A 313 -19.79 3.61 -1.40
CA ALA A 313 -19.18 4.93 -1.40
C ALA A 313 -20.10 6.00 -0.79
N THR A 314 -21.41 5.88 -0.99
CA THR A 314 -22.38 6.94 -0.64
C THR A 314 -23.30 6.63 0.54
N MET A 315 -23.40 5.38 1.00
CA MET A 315 -24.40 5.00 2.02
C MET A 315 -24.08 5.49 3.43
N ARG A 316 -22.82 5.83 3.72
CA ARG A 316 -22.41 6.24 5.07
C ARG A 316 -22.59 7.75 5.24
N PRO A 317 -23.25 8.22 6.31
CA PRO A 317 -23.34 9.64 6.60
C PRO A 317 -21.95 10.20 6.83
N VAL A 318 -21.69 11.38 6.29
CA VAL A 318 -20.44 12.08 6.57
C VAL A 318 -20.53 12.66 7.98
N MET A 319 -19.60 12.27 8.86
CA MET A 319 -19.63 12.68 10.27
C MET A 319 -19.41 14.18 10.45
N GLU A 320 -18.33 14.70 9.86
CA GLU A 320 -17.95 16.11 9.88
C GLU A 320 -17.14 16.38 8.61
N GLU A 321 -17.48 17.44 7.89
CA GLU A 321 -16.81 17.84 6.65
C GLU A 321 -15.92 19.04 6.86
N TRP A 322 -14.81 19.08 6.13
CA TRP A 322 -14.00 20.29 6.05
C TRP A 322 -14.82 21.38 5.36
N ARG A 323 -15.15 22.46 6.06
CA ARG A 323 -16.10 23.48 5.59
C ARG A 323 -15.73 24.13 4.26
N ASN A 324 -14.45 24.15 3.92
CA ASN A 324 -13.95 24.76 2.69
C ASN A 324 -13.68 23.72 1.59
N THR A 325 -14.09 22.46 1.76
CA THR A 325 -13.85 21.40 0.79
C THR A 325 -14.71 21.58 -0.47
N PRO A 326 -14.15 21.40 -1.68
CA PRO A 326 -14.96 21.28 -2.89
C PRO A 326 -15.63 19.91 -3.02
N PHE A 327 -15.35 18.96 -2.12
CA PHE A 327 -15.82 17.58 -2.16
C PHE A 327 -16.85 17.27 -1.06
N ALA A 328 -17.70 18.25 -0.76
CA ALA A 328 -18.72 18.12 0.28
C ALA A 328 -19.69 16.97 -0.07
N SER A 329 -19.88 16.06 0.86
CA SER A 329 -20.69 14.85 0.72
C SER A 329 -20.20 13.81 -0.29
N PHE A 330 -19.02 13.95 -0.88
CA PHE A 330 -18.54 12.97 -1.86
C PHE A 330 -18.15 11.63 -1.20
N GLY A 331 -18.49 10.54 -1.89
CA GLY A 331 -17.90 9.22 -1.70
C GLY A 331 -16.76 8.96 -2.69
N ALA A 332 -16.01 7.88 -2.49
CA ALA A 332 -14.98 7.45 -3.44
C ALA A 332 -15.26 6.03 -3.95
N ILE A 333 -15.29 5.86 -5.27
CA ILE A 333 -15.18 4.56 -5.92
C ILE A 333 -13.73 4.41 -6.37
N LEU A 334 -13.07 3.36 -5.89
CA LEU A 334 -11.68 3.05 -6.23
C LEU A 334 -11.67 2.03 -7.35
N GLY A 335 -10.98 2.37 -8.44
CA GLY A 335 -10.65 1.42 -9.48
C GLY A 335 -9.34 0.71 -9.13
N CYS A 336 -9.44 -0.58 -8.83
CA CYS A 336 -8.35 -1.39 -8.30
C CYS A 336 -7.81 -2.37 -9.35
N GLU A 337 -6.49 -2.48 -9.45
CA GLU A 337 -5.82 -3.61 -10.10
C GLU A 337 -5.65 -4.73 -9.07
N VAL A 338 -6.12 -5.93 -9.40
CA VAL A 338 -6.06 -7.11 -8.53
C VAL A 338 -5.22 -8.19 -9.18
N SER A 339 -4.18 -8.68 -8.53
CA SER A 339 -3.35 -9.75 -9.09
C SER A 339 -4.14 -11.06 -9.19
N GLY A 340 -3.95 -11.78 -10.29
CA GLY A 340 -4.72 -12.99 -10.62
C GLY A 340 -6.13 -12.67 -11.11
N ASN A 341 -7.10 -13.50 -10.70
CA ASN A 341 -8.51 -13.41 -11.11
C ASN A 341 -9.41 -12.88 -9.98
N GLY A 342 -8.83 -12.33 -8.91
CA GLY A 342 -9.54 -12.10 -7.65
C GLY A 342 -10.05 -13.41 -7.05
N ARG A 343 -11.14 -13.32 -6.27
CA ARG A 343 -11.84 -14.48 -5.70
C ARG A 343 -13.35 -14.23 -5.71
N PRO A 344 -14.07 -14.65 -6.76
CA PRO A 344 -15.52 -14.45 -6.83
C PRO A 344 -16.22 -15.22 -5.72
N ILE A 345 -17.18 -14.58 -5.05
CA ILE A 345 -18.02 -15.18 -4.00
C ILE A 345 -19.51 -15.19 -4.37
N SER A 346 -19.90 -14.30 -5.28
CA SER A 346 -21.22 -14.26 -5.91
C SER A 346 -21.06 -13.59 -7.28
N PRO A 347 -22.09 -13.61 -8.15
CA PRO A 347 -22.03 -12.90 -9.43
C PRO A 347 -21.60 -11.45 -9.22
N HIS A 348 -20.55 -11.03 -9.91
CA HIS A 348 -19.99 -9.68 -9.88
C HIS A 348 -19.35 -9.22 -8.56
N ILE A 349 -19.23 -10.07 -7.54
CA ILE A 349 -18.61 -9.70 -6.24
C ILE A 349 -17.44 -10.64 -5.93
N HIS A 350 -16.32 -10.04 -5.54
CA HIS A 350 -15.10 -10.72 -5.13
C HIS A 350 -14.77 -10.42 -3.67
N CYS A 351 -14.20 -11.41 -2.96
CA CYS A 351 -13.65 -11.26 -1.62
C CYS A 351 -12.16 -11.65 -1.62
N VAL A 352 -11.29 -10.64 -1.64
CA VAL A 352 -9.83 -10.83 -1.69
C VAL A 352 -9.26 -10.88 -0.29
N ASN A 353 -8.66 -12.00 0.10
CA ASN A 353 -8.07 -12.21 1.43
C ASN A 353 -6.57 -11.86 1.50
N VAL A 354 -5.89 -11.75 0.36
CA VAL A 354 -4.49 -11.30 0.27
C VAL A 354 -4.48 -9.83 -0.11
N LEU A 355 -4.51 -8.91 0.87
CA LEU A 355 -4.69 -7.49 0.58
C LEU A 355 -3.56 -6.85 -0.23
N SER A 356 -2.34 -7.39 -0.12
CA SER A 356 -1.21 -7.01 -0.97
C SER A 356 -1.42 -7.31 -2.45
N SER A 357 -2.42 -8.13 -2.82
CA SER A 357 -2.78 -8.40 -4.21
C SER A 357 -3.64 -7.30 -4.84
N VAL A 358 -4.00 -6.25 -4.10
CA VAL A 358 -4.89 -5.18 -4.56
C VAL A 358 -4.14 -3.86 -4.54
N MET A 359 -4.15 -3.14 -5.66
CA MET A 359 -3.58 -1.81 -5.81
C MET A 359 -4.62 -0.83 -6.32
N VAL A 360 -4.78 0.31 -5.66
CA VAL A 360 -5.61 1.40 -6.19
C VAL A 360 -4.90 2.03 -7.39
N ARG A 361 -5.63 2.21 -8.49
CA ARG A 361 -5.12 2.86 -9.71
C ARG A 361 -5.90 4.10 -10.05
N TYR A 362 -7.21 4.06 -9.81
CA TYR A 362 -8.14 5.15 -10.08
C TYR A 362 -8.93 5.52 -8.84
N ILE A 363 -9.26 6.81 -8.73
CA ILE A 363 -10.13 7.36 -7.70
C ILE A 363 -11.22 8.15 -8.42
N PHE A 364 -12.47 7.72 -8.27
CA PHE A 364 -13.65 8.41 -8.79
C PHE A 364 -14.41 9.00 -7.61
N LEU A 365 -14.46 10.33 -7.52
CA LEU A 365 -15.26 10.99 -6.50
C LEU A 365 -16.69 11.14 -7.01
N VAL A 366 -17.65 10.70 -6.22
CA VAL A 366 -19.06 10.60 -6.60
C VAL A 366 -19.94 11.27 -5.56
N THR A 367 -20.99 11.96 -5.98
CA THR A 367 -21.96 12.60 -5.07
C THR A 367 -23.13 11.67 -4.75
N PRO A 368 -23.62 11.63 -3.50
CA PRO A 368 -24.81 10.88 -3.10
C PRO A 368 -26.09 11.46 -3.73
N GLY A 369 -27.13 10.64 -3.79
CA GLY A 369 -28.51 11.11 -4.01
C GLY A 369 -28.93 11.33 -5.47
N ARG A 370 -28.02 11.17 -6.44
CA ARG A 370 -28.42 11.03 -7.86
C ARG A 370 -28.43 9.54 -8.20
N GLN A 371 -29.45 9.10 -8.94
CA GLN A 371 -29.36 7.85 -9.70
C GLN A 371 -28.26 8.05 -10.75
N MET A 372 -27.01 7.88 -10.32
CA MET A 372 -25.87 8.08 -11.17
C MET A 372 -25.73 6.80 -12.01
N GLN A 373 -26.06 6.91 -13.29
CA GLN A 373 -25.78 5.84 -14.23
C GLN A 373 -24.28 5.83 -14.52
N LEU A 374 -23.56 5.01 -13.77
CA LEU A 374 -22.17 4.72 -14.07
C LEU A 374 -22.12 3.83 -15.32
N PRO A 375 -21.15 4.03 -16.23
CA PRO A 375 -20.94 3.10 -17.32
C PRO A 375 -20.72 1.69 -16.77
N GLY A 376 -21.25 0.69 -17.47
CA GLY A 376 -21.07 -0.70 -17.09
C GLY A 376 -19.59 -1.07 -16.96
N GLY A 377 -19.31 -2.06 -16.12
CA GLY A 377 -17.94 -2.47 -15.81
C GLY A 377 -17.09 -2.76 -17.05
N SER A 378 -17.67 -3.35 -18.11
CA SER A 378 -16.99 -3.66 -19.37
C SER A 378 -16.49 -2.41 -20.11
N THR A 379 -17.27 -1.33 -20.16
CA THR A 379 -16.89 -0.08 -20.83
C THR A 379 -15.71 0.59 -20.13
N LEU A 380 -15.73 0.60 -18.78
CA LEU A 380 -14.65 1.18 -17.99
C LEU A 380 -13.40 0.29 -17.99
N LEU A 381 -13.57 -1.03 -18.06
CA LEU A 381 -12.50 -2.01 -17.97
C LEU A 381 -11.41 -1.80 -19.03
N GLU A 382 -11.79 -1.53 -20.28
CA GLU A 382 -10.80 -1.32 -21.36
C GLU A 382 -10.00 -0.03 -21.16
N ALA A 383 -10.69 1.08 -20.86
CA ALA A 383 -10.04 2.36 -20.59
C ALA A 383 -9.12 2.28 -19.36
N MET A 384 -9.57 1.61 -18.30
CA MET A 384 -8.75 1.38 -17.11
C MET A 384 -7.56 0.48 -17.40
N ARG A 385 -7.71 -0.60 -18.18
CA ARG A 385 -6.57 -1.45 -18.56
C ARG A 385 -5.52 -0.67 -19.34
N ALA A 386 -5.95 0.18 -20.28
CA ALA A 386 -5.05 1.04 -21.02
C ALA A 386 -4.31 2.02 -20.10
N GLY A 387 -5.04 2.70 -19.20
CA GLY A 387 -4.44 3.60 -18.22
C GLY A 387 -3.51 2.90 -17.23
N ILE A 388 -3.87 1.73 -16.72
CA ILE A 388 -3.04 0.89 -15.85
C ILE A 388 -1.76 0.45 -16.57
N SER A 389 -1.87 0.08 -17.86
CA SER A 389 -0.70 -0.22 -18.69
C SER A 389 0.23 0.98 -18.80
N ALA A 390 -0.32 2.19 -19.03
CA ALA A 390 0.45 3.43 -19.08
C ALA A 390 1.10 3.79 -17.73
N ILE A 391 0.40 3.60 -16.60
CA ILE A 391 0.96 3.78 -15.25
C ILE A 391 2.12 2.80 -15.03
N ASN A 392 1.92 1.52 -15.34
CA ASN A 392 2.96 0.50 -15.16
C ASN A 392 4.20 0.80 -16.02
N LYS A 393 4.01 1.23 -17.27
CA LYS A 393 5.12 1.65 -18.14
C LYS A 393 5.91 2.84 -17.55
N ARG A 394 5.23 3.77 -16.87
CA ARG A 394 5.88 4.90 -16.18
C ARG A 394 6.65 4.47 -14.94
N LEU A 395 6.17 3.45 -14.23
CA LEU A 395 6.81 2.93 -13.01
C LEU A 395 8.05 2.07 -13.30
N GLY A 396 8.18 1.55 -14.53
CA GLY A 396 9.34 0.78 -14.99
C GLY A 396 9.26 -0.68 -14.62
#